data_AF-A0A2T0RJ56-F1
#
_entry.id   AF-A0A2T0RJ56-F1
#
_cell.length_a   1.000
_cell.length_b   1.000
_cell.length_c   1.000
_cell.angle_alpha   90.00
_cell.angle_beta   90.00
_cell.angle_gamma   90.00
#
_symmetry.space_group_name_H-M   'P 1'
#
loop_
_entity.id
_entity.type
_entity.pdbx_description
1 polymer ?
#
loop_
_entity_poly.entity_id
_entity_poly.type
_entity_poly.pdbx_seq_one_letter_code
_entity_poly.pdbx_strand_id
1 'polypeptide(L)'
;MFAILQIVDLILSVCFFIMIAHIIMSWLLNFNVLNYNQPMVRGIWDGLTKLLEPVYQPIRRILPDTRPLDLAPLVAFVILIAARDIILPSLARSFY
;
A
#
# COMPACT_ATOMS: atom_id res chain seq x y z
N MET A 1 5.48 2.28 -26.94
CA MET A 1 4.39 2.55 -25.99
C MET A 1 4.26 1.46 -24.91
N PHE A 2 4.25 0.17 -25.27
CA PHE A 2 4.05 -0.94 -24.32
C PHE A 2 5.11 -1.10 -23.21
N ALA A 3 6.39 -0.84 -23.49
CA ALA A 3 7.44 -0.98 -22.48
C ALA A 3 7.23 -0.06 -21.26
N ILE A 4 6.74 1.17 -21.48
CA ILE A 4 6.44 2.11 -20.39
C ILE A 4 5.29 1.57 -19.54
N LEU A 5 4.21 1.09 -20.17
CA LEU A 5 3.07 0.51 -19.45
C LEU A 5 3.46 -0.72 -18.63
N GLN A 6 4.36 -1.57 -19.15
CA GLN A 6 4.91 -2.71 -18.43
C GLN A 6 5.77 -2.31 -17.23
N ILE A 7 6.59 -1.26 -17.36
CA ILE A 7 7.39 -0.74 -16.24
C ILE A 7 6.45 -0.17 -15.16
N VAL A 8 5.38 0.53 -15.55
CA VAL A 8 4.39 1.03 -14.58
C VAL A 8 3.67 -0.13 -13.90
N ASP A 9 3.28 -1.17 -14.63
CA ASP A 9 2.65 -2.37 -14.05
C ASP A 9 3.58 -3.09 -13.05
N LEU A 10 4.88 -3.17 -13.37
CA LEU A 10 5.89 -3.69 -12.45
C LEU A 10 5.95 -2.87 -11.15
N ILE A 11 6.02 -1.54 -11.26
CA ILE A 11 6.06 -0.65 -10.09
C ILE A 11 4.81 -0.80 -9.24
N LEU A 12 3.62 -0.78 -9.86
CA LEU A 12 2.35 -0.97 -9.16
C LEU A 12 2.27 -2.35 -8.48
N SER A 13 2.80 -3.39 -9.14
CA SER A 13 2.88 -4.73 -8.55
C SER A 13 3.82 -4.77 -7.34
N VAL A 14 4.98 -4.11 -7.39
CA VAL A 14 5.88 -3.99 -6.24
C VAL A 14 5.19 -3.23 -5.10
N CYS A 15 4.54 -2.10 -5.39
CA CYS A 15 3.75 -1.36 -4.41
C CYS A 15 2.66 -2.22 -3.78
N PHE A 16 1.99 -3.07 -4.57
CA PHE A 16 0.96 -3.99 -4.09
C PHE A 16 1.51 -4.95 -3.03
N PHE A 17 2.65 -5.58 -3.30
CA PHE A 17 3.29 -6.47 -2.33
C PHE A 17 3.75 -5.74 -1.06
N ILE A 18 4.32 -4.54 -1.18
CA ILE A 18 4.75 -3.73 -0.02
C ILE A 18 3.53 -3.39 0.86
N MET A 19 2.42 -2.98 0.24
CA MET A 19 1.19 -2.64 0.97
C MET A 19 0.57 -3.87 1.63
N ILE A 20 0.54 -5.02 0.96
CA ILE A 20 0.14 -6.29 1.57
C ILE A 20 1.00 -6.61 2.80
N ALA A 21 2.33 -6.50 2.68
CA ALA A 21 3.24 -6.75 3.79
C ALA A 21 2.95 -5.82 4.98
N HIS A 22 2.69 -4.53 4.72
CA HIS A 22 2.32 -3.56 5.75
C HIS A 22 0.98 -3.89 6.41
N ILE A 23 -0.05 -4.24 5.65
CA ILE A 23 -1.37 -4.63 6.18
C ILE A 23 -1.27 -5.88 7.06
N ILE A 24 -0.55 -6.90 6.58
CA ILE A 24 -0.31 -8.13 7.36
C ILE A 24 0.46 -7.80 8.63
N MET A 25 1.55 -7.03 8.56
CA MET A 25 2.31 -6.60 9.75
C MET A 25 1.43 -5.83 10.74
N SER A 26 0.54 -4.96 10.24
CA SER A 26 -0.39 -4.21 11.09
C SER A 26 -1.30 -5.15 11.89
N TRP A 27 -1.88 -6.17 11.25
CA TRP A 27 -2.68 -7.18 11.95
C TRP A 27 -1.85 -8.02 12.92
N LEU A 28 -0.67 -8.48 12.50
CA LEU A 28 0.21 -9.27 13.35
C LEU A 28 0.62 -8.52 14.63
N LEU A 29 0.88 -7.22 14.53
CA LEU A 29 1.18 -6.38 15.69
C LEU A 29 -0.06 -6.13 16.55
N ASN A 30 -1.20 -5.80 15.94
CA ASN A 30 -2.43 -5.48 16.66
C ASN A 30 -3.00 -6.69 17.43
N PHE A 31 -2.94 -7.88 16.82
CA PHE A 31 -3.33 -9.14 17.47
C PHE A 31 -2.26 -9.71 18.43
N ASN A 32 -1.20 -8.95 18.74
CA ASN A 32 -0.09 -9.38 19.60
C ASN A 32 0.59 -10.68 19.14
N VAL A 33 0.52 -11.01 17.84
CA VAL A 33 1.21 -12.16 17.25
C VAL A 33 2.71 -11.87 17.14
N LEU A 34 3.06 -10.64 16.78
CA LEU A 34 4.43 -10.14 16.77
C LEU A 34 4.64 -9.09 17.85
N ASN A 35 5.83 -9.10 18.46
CA ASN A 35 6.19 -8.14 19.49
C ASN A 35 6.98 -6.97 18.90
N TYR A 36 6.39 -5.78 18.93
CA TYR A 36 7.02 -4.52 18.46
C TYR A 36 8.33 -4.18 19.19
N ASN A 37 8.57 -4.74 20.37
CA ASN A 37 9.81 -4.51 21.11
C ASN A 37 11.03 -5.23 20.52
N GLN A 38 10.82 -6.21 19.63
CA GLN A 38 11.92 -6.89 18.96
C GLN A 38 12.54 -5.96 17.90
N PRO A 39 13.88 -5.73 17.91
CA PRO A 39 14.53 -4.79 17.00
C PRO A 39 14.26 -5.06 15.51
N MET A 40 14.19 -6.33 15.13
CA MET A 40 13.90 -6.75 13.76
C MET A 40 12.46 -6.39 13.34
N VAL A 41 11.46 -6.71 14.17
CA VAL A 41 10.04 -6.40 13.91
C VAL A 41 9.85 -4.90 13.83
N ARG A 42 10.44 -4.16 14.76
CA ARG A 42 10.42 -2.68 14.76
C ARG A 42 11.04 -2.11 13.49
N GLY A 43 12.22 -2.57 13.09
CA GLY A 43 12.89 -2.10 11.89
C GLY A 43 12.08 -2.33 10.61
N ILE A 44 11.46 -3.50 10.49
CA ILE A 44 10.57 -3.82 9.36
C ILE A 44 9.33 -2.93 9.39
N TRP A 45 8.67 -2.80 10.54
CA TRP A 45 7.48 -1.96 10.70
C TRP A 45 7.76 -0.50 10.38
N ASP A 46 8.82 0.06 10.96
CA ASP A 46 9.21 1.45 10.74
C ASP A 46 9.63 1.69 9.28
N GLY A 47 10.31 0.72 8.67
CA GLY A 47 10.69 0.78 7.25
C GLY A 47 9.46 0.80 6.35
N LEU A 48 8.53 -0.13 6.52
CA LEU A 48 7.29 -0.18 5.75
C LEU A 48 6.45 1.07 5.95
N THR A 49 6.28 1.50 7.21
CA THR A 49 5.50 2.70 7.55
C THR A 49 6.11 3.93 6.88
N LYS A 50 7.42 4.16 7.03
CA LYS A 50 8.10 5.32 6.42
C LYS A 50 8.03 5.34 4.89
N LEU A 51 8.08 4.17 4.25
CA LEU A 51 7.95 4.07 2.80
C LEU A 51 6.54 4.43 2.32
N LEU A 52 5.51 4.07 3.10
CA LEU A 52 4.11 4.25 2.73
C LEU A 52 3.51 5.57 3.25
N GLU A 53 4.12 6.20 4.25
CA GLU A 53 3.68 7.44 4.88
C GLU A 53 3.42 8.58 3.87
N PRO A 54 4.25 8.80 2.82
CA PRO A 54 3.98 9.82 1.81
C PRO A 54 2.67 9.61 1.05
N VAL A 55 2.22 8.35 0.92
CA VAL A 55 0.96 7.98 0.27
C VAL A 55 -0.20 8.01 1.27
N TYR A 56 0.03 7.56 2.50
CA TYR A 56 -1.00 7.47 3.53
C TYR A 56 -1.37 8.82 4.14
N GLN A 57 -0.41 9.73 4.34
CA GLN A 57 -0.65 11.05 4.92
C GLN A 57 -1.68 11.88 4.15
N PRO A 58 -1.58 12.04 2.82
CA PRO A 58 -2.61 12.72 2.04
C PRO A 58 -3.99 12.09 2.18
N ILE A 59 -4.06 10.76 2.20
CA ILE A 59 -5.32 10.02 2.32
C ILE A 59 -5.95 10.23 3.70
N ARG A 60 -5.15 10.17 4.78
CA ARG A 60 -5.62 10.46 6.16
C ARG A 60 -6.19 11.86 6.31
N ARG A 61 -5.71 12.85 5.54
CA ARG A 61 -6.25 14.23 5.58
C ARG A 61 -7.62 14.37 4.92
N ILE A 62 -7.96 13.46 4.01
CA ILE A 62 -9.24 13.46 3.30
C ILE A 62 -10.27 12.61 4.05
N LEU A 63 -9.81 11.54 4.70
CA LEU A 63 -10.67 10.70 5.51
C LEU A 63 -11.12 11.43 6.78
N PRO A 64 -12.37 11.23 7.23
CA PRO A 64 -12.80 11.65 8.56
C PRO A 64 -11.94 10.96 9.64
N ASP A 65 -11.90 11.47 10.86
CA ASP A 65 -11.12 10.88 11.95
C ASP A 65 -11.59 9.43 12.26
N THR A 66 -10.89 8.43 11.72
CA THR A 66 -11.27 7.00 11.81
C THR A 66 -10.84 6.32 13.12
N ARG A 67 -10.74 7.04 14.24
CA ARG A 67 -10.34 6.45 15.54
C ARG A 67 -11.13 5.15 15.84
N PRO A 68 -10.53 4.06 16.37
CA PRO A 68 -9.11 3.77 16.64
C PRO A 68 -8.36 3.07 15.48
N LEU A 69 -9.00 2.86 14.33
CA LEU A 69 -8.43 2.08 13.23
C LEU A 69 -8.00 2.99 12.08
N ASP A 70 -6.73 2.92 11.68
CA ASP A 70 -6.26 3.66 10.51
C ASP A 70 -6.78 3.00 9.22
N LEU A 71 -7.75 3.64 8.56
CA LEU A 71 -8.31 3.15 7.30
C LEU A 71 -7.52 3.62 6.07
N ALA A 72 -6.55 4.52 6.23
CA ALA A 72 -5.78 5.03 5.09
C ALA A 72 -5.03 3.93 4.32
N PRO A 73 -4.41 2.91 4.96
CA PRO A 73 -3.80 1.80 4.25
C PRO A 73 -4.78 1.04 3.36
N LEU A 74 -6.02 0.83 3.83
CA LEU A 74 -7.05 0.12 3.08
C LEU A 74 -7.51 0.94 1.87
N VAL A 75 -7.76 2.24 2.06
CA VAL A 75 -8.17 3.14 0.98
C VAL A 75 -7.08 3.26 -0.08
N ALA A 76 -5.83 3.44 0.36
CA ALA A 76 -4.68 3.45 -0.54
C ALA A 76 -4.59 2.14 -1.34
N PHE A 77 -4.87 0.99 -0.70
CA PHE A 77 -4.79 -0.32 -1.33
C PHE A 77 -5.84 -0.49 -2.42
N VAL A 78 -7.07 -0.03 -2.17
CA VAL A 78 -8.14 -0.01 -3.17
C VAL A 78 -7.77 0.87 -4.36
N ILE A 79 -7.23 2.07 -4.11
CA ILE A 79 -6.78 2.98 -5.18
C ILE A 79 -5.68 2.31 -6.02
N LEU A 80 -4.72 1.64 -5.36
CA LEU A 80 -3.64 0.93 -6.04
C LEU A 80 -4.19 -0.21 -6.93
N ILE A 81 -5.11 -1.03 -6.41
CA ILE A 81 -5.75 -2.11 -7.18
C ILE A 81 -6.50 -1.53 -8.38
N ALA A 82 -7.28 -0.47 -8.18
CA ALA A 82 -7.98 0.18 -9.27
C ALA A 82 -7.00 0.70 -10.34
N ALA A 83 -5.89 1.31 -9.94
CA ALA A 83 -4.86 1.77 -10.85
C ALA A 83 -4.22 0.63 -11.66
N ARG A 84 -3.87 -0.47 -10.98
CA ARG A 84 -3.16 -1.61 -11.57
C ARG A 84 -4.05 -2.51 -12.42
N ASP A 85 -5.22 -2.89 -11.91
CA ASP A 85 -6.03 -3.97 -12.49
C ASP A 85 -7.16 -3.43 -13.38
N ILE A 86 -7.53 -2.15 -13.24
CA ILE A 86 -8.61 -1.54 -14.02
C ILE A 86 -8.06 -0.46 -14.97
N ILE A 87 -7.38 0.55 -14.43
CA ILE A 87 -6.98 1.74 -15.21
C ILE A 87 -5.87 1.38 -16.21
N LEU A 88 -4.77 0.77 -15.75
CA LEU A 88 -3.62 0.46 -16.62
C LEU A 88 -3.98 -0.48 -17.78
N PRO A 89 -4.72 -1.58 -17.60
CA PRO A 89 -5.14 -2.45 -18.70
C PRO A 89 -6.13 -1.78 -19.64
N SER A 90 -6.98 -0.88 -19.12
CA SER A 90 -7.92 -0.12 -19.95
C SER A 90 -7.20 0.91 -20.83
N LEU A 91 -6.19 1.59 -20.28
CA LEU A 91 -5.30 2.46 -21.06
C LEU A 91 -4.54 1.66 -22.11
N ALA A 92 -3.93 0.53 -21.74
CA ALA A 92 -3.21 -0.34 -22.67
C ALA A 92 -4.09 -0.78 -23.85
N ARG A 93 -5.34 -1.19 -23.57
CA ARG A 93 -6.32 -1.56 -24.62
C ARG A 93 -6.70 -0.40 -25.52
N SER A 94 -6.76 0.84 -25.01
CA SER A 94 -7.11 2.01 -25.83
C SER A 94 -6.06 2.40 -26.88
N PHE A 95 -4.82 1.91 -26.73
CA PHE A 95 -3.74 2.12 -27.71
C PHE A 95 -3.69 1.06 -28.81
N TYR A 96 -4.58 0.06 -28.77
CA TYR A 96 -4.81 -0.92 -29.84
C TYR A 96 -6.06 -0.52 -30.62
#